data_AF-A0A1W9UJY8-F1
#
_entry.id   AF-A0A1W9UJY8-F1
#
_cell.length_a   1.000
_cell.length_b   1.000
_cell.length_c   1.000
_cell.angle_alpha   90.00
_cell.angle_beta   90.00
_cell.angle_gamma   90.00
#
_symmetry.space_group_name_H-M   'P 1'
#
loop_
_entity.id
_entity.type
_entity.pdbx_description
1 polymer ?
#
loop_
_entity_poly.entity_id
_entity_poly.type
_entity_poly.pdbx_seq_one_letter_code
_entity_poly.pdbx_strand_id
1 'polypeptide(L)' 'MKNIIIGTAGHVDHGKTALIQALTGAKTDRLKEEQQRGISIDLGFASFELPNGDHAGVIDVPGHEKFIN' A
#
# COMPACT_ATOMS: atom_id res chain seq x y z
N MET A 1 -17.05 16.27 1.25
CA MET A 1 -16.28 15.02 1.40
C MET A 1 -16.09 14.41 0.04
N LYS A 2 -14.85 14.39 -0.44
CA LYS A 2 -14.45 13.68 -1.64
C LYS A 2 -13.80 12.35 -1.25
N ASN A 3 -13.92 11.38 -2.13
CA ASN A 3 -13.17 10.13 -2.06
C ASN A 3 -12.02 10.24 -3.07
N ILE A 4 -10.79 10.08 -2.58
CA ILE A 4 -9.57 10.15 -3.39
C ILE A 4 -8.92 8.77 -3.37
N ILE A 5 -8.55 8.25 -4.54
CA ILE A 5 -7.81 7.00 -4.66
C ILE A 5 -6.36 7.32 -5.02
N ILE A 6 -5.43 6.76 -4.24
CA ILE A 6 -3.99 6.93 -4.38
C ILE A 6 -3.38 5.55 -4.64
N GLY A 7 -2.75 5.35 -5.79
CA GLY A 7 -1.93 4.16 -6.05
C GLY A 7 -0.47 4.44 -5.68
N THR A 8 0.16 3.55 -4.92
CA THR A 8 1.62 3.60 -4.71
C THR A 8 2.32 2.85 -5.83
N ALA A 9 3.42 3.40 -6.31
CA ALA A 9 4.28 2.77 -7.30
C ALA A 9 5.74 2.99 -6.92
N GLY A 10 6.62 2.09 -7.37
CA GLY A 10 8.05 2.15 -7.08
C GLY A 10 8.69 0.76 -7.01
N HIS A 11 10.02 0.73 -7.10
CA HIS A 11 10.81 -0.50 -7.09
C HIS A 11 10.55 -1.36 -5.83
N VAL A 12 10.84 -2.66 -5.93
CA VAL A 12 10.80 -3.57 -4.78
C VAL A 12 11.71 -3.04 -3.66
N ASP A 13 11.32 -3.27 -2.40
CA ASP A 13 12.06 -2.85 -1.20
C ASP A 13 12.29 -1.35 -0.99
N HIS A 14 11.67 -0.47 -1.78
CA HIS A 14 11.74 0.99 -1.60
C HIS A 14 10.74 1.53 -0.56
N GLY A 15 10.28 0.69 0.38
CA GLY A 15 9.50 1.14 1.54
C GLY A 15 8.05 1.57 1.28
N LYS A 16 7.44 1.20 0.14
CA LYS A 16 6.03 1.52 -0.18
C LYS A 16 5.07 1.09 0.93
N THR A 17 5.08 -0.20 1.29
CA THR A 17 4.25 -0.77 2.36
C THR A 17 4.52 -0.11 3.71
N ALA A 18 5.79 0.17 4.03
CA ALA A 18 6.17 0.85 5.27
C ALA A 18 5.61 2.29 5.34
N LEU A 19 5.64 3.02 4.22
CA LEU A 19 5.06 4.36 4.13
C LEU A 19 3.54 4.33 4.34
N ILE A 20 2.85 3.38 3.72
CA ILE A 20 1.40 3.23 3.89
C ILE A 20 1.05 2.91 5.34
N GLN A 21 1.80 2.02 5.98
CA GLN A 21 1.61 1.72 7.40
C GLN A 21 1.85 2.95 8.28
N ALA A 22 2.87 3.75 8.01
CA ALA A 22 3.13 4.98 8.75
C ALA A 22 2.01 6.03 8.58
N LEU A 23 1.39 6.13 7.41
CA LEU A 23 0.32 7.08 7.11
C LEU A 23 -1.06 6.63 7.63
N THR A 24 -1.34 5.34 7.56
CA THR A 24 -2.70 4.80 7.77
C THR A 24 -2.83 3.95 9.04
N GLY A 25 -1.72 3.51 9.61
CA GLY A 25 -1.70 2.49 10.66
C GLY A 25 -2.05 1.07 10.17
N ALA A 26 -2.45 0.90 8.91
CA ALA A 26 -2.86 -0.37 8.35
C ALA A 26 -1.66 -1.14 7.77
N LYS A 27 -1.66 -2.46 7.97
CA LYS A 27 -0.75 -3.40 7.29
C LYS A 27 -1.37 -3.89 6.00
N THR A 28 -0.68 -3.69 4.88
CA THR A 28 -1.14 -4.10 3.55
C THR A 28 -0.64 -5.49 3.15
N ASP A 29 0.43 -5.99 3.78
CA ASP A 29 1.02 -7.32 3.63
C ASP A 29 0.22 -8.39 4.40
N ARG A 30 -0.80 -8.94 3.75
CA ARG A 30 -1.76 -9.86 4.39
C ARG A 30 -1.32 -11.31 4.29
N LEU A 31 -0.52 -11.66 3.29
CA LEU A 31 -0.07 -13.04 3.10
C LEU A 31 1.11 -13.34 4.02
N LYS A 32 1.13 -14.54 4.60
CA LYS A 32 2.30 -15.00 5.38
C LYS A 32 3.59 -14.97 4.56
N GLU A 33 3.48 -15.25 3.26
CA GLU A 33 4.60 -15.22 2.35
C GLU A 33 5.17 -13.79 2.17
N GLU A 34 4.31 -12.78 2.06
CA GLU A 34 4.73 -11.37 1.96
C GLU A 34 5.53 -10.96 3.20
N GLN A 35 5.03 -11.30 4.38
CA GLN A 35 5.68 -11.01 5.66
C GLN A 35 7.00 -11.75 5.83
N GLN A 36 7.08 -13.01 5.41
CA GLN A 36 8.30 -13.83 5.51
C GLN A 36 9.38 -13.38 4.53
N ARG A 37 8.98 -12.93 3.33
CA ARG A 37 9.91 -12.56 2.26
C ARG A 37 10.20 -11.06 2.20
N GLY A 38 9.43 -10.23 2.90
CA GLY A 38 9.57 -8.77 2.89
C GLY A 38 9.14 -8.11 1.58
N ILE A 39 8.34 -8.78 0.74
CA ILE A 39 7.92 -8.29 -0.57
C ILE A 39 6.40 -8.29 -0.69
N SER A 40 5.83 -7.31 -1.40
CA SER A 40 4.41 -7.31 -1.78
C SER A 40 4.19 -8.23 -2.99
N ILE A 41 3.21 -9.13 -2.90
CA ILE A 41 2.86 -10.13 -3.93
C ILE A 41 1.52 -9.78 -4.57
N ASP A 42 0.54 -9.33 -3.77
CA ASP A 42 -0.80 -8.94 -4.22
C ASP A 42 -1.06 -7.45 -3.94
N LEU A 43 -2.18 -6.93 -4.46
CA LEU A 43 -2.64 -5.58 -4.16
C LEU A 43 -3.03 -5.46 -2.68
N GLY A 44 -2.42 -4.49 -2.01
CA GLY A 44 -2.79 -4.09 -0.66
C GLY A 44 -3.79 -2.93 -0.66
N PHE A 45 -4.62 -2.85 0.36
CA PHE A 45 -5.59 -1.75 0.50
C PHE A 45 -5.55 -1.19 1.92
N ALA A 46 -5.49 0.13 2.01
CA ALA A 46 -5.60 0.90 3.25
C ALA A 46 -6.43 2.17 3.00
N SER A 47 -6.89 2.83 4.07
CA SER A 47 -7.51 4.14 3.96
C SER A 47 -7.28 4.98 5.19
N PHE A 48 -7.42 6.30 5.05
CA PHE A 48 -7.29 7.27 6.13
C PHE A 48 -8.05 8.55 5.83
N GLU A 49 -8.40 9.28 6.89
CA GLU A 49 -9.02 10.60 6.80
C GLU A 49 -7.94 11.67 6.64
N LEU A 50 -8.14 12.59 5.69
CA LEU A 50 -7.28 13.75 5.52
C LEU A 50 -7.69 14.87 6.49
N PRO A 51 -6.77 15.79 6.84
CA PRO A 51 -7.07 16.90 7.77
C PRO A 51 -8.23 17.81 7.34
N ASN A 52 -8.54 17.84 6.04
CA ASN A 52 -9.64 18.61 5.47
C ASN A 52 -11.00 17.87 5.47
N GLY A 53 -11.07 16.64 6.01
CA GLY A 53 -12.27 15.81 6.06
C GLY A 53 -12.60 15.06 4.74
N ASP A 54 -11.64 14.97 3.82
CA ASP A 54 -11.75 14.07 2.66
C ASP A 54 -11.21 12.68 3.01
N HIS A 55 -11.74 11.65 2.36
CA HIS A 55 -11.34 10.26 2.59
C HIS A 55 -10.36 9.79 1.50
N ALA A 56 -9.20 9.29 1.91
CA ALA A 56 -8.17 8.77 1.02
C ALA A 56 -8.13 7.24 1.08
N GLY A 57 -8.40 6.58 -0.03
CA GLY A 57 -8.11 5.16 -0.24
C GLY A 57 -6.73 5.00 -0.87
N VAL A 58 -5.93 4.07 -0.35
CA VAL A 58 -4.58 3.78 -0.83
C VAL A 58 -4.51 2.34 -1.33
N ILE A 59 -3.98 2.18 -2.54
CA ILE A 59 -3.72 0.89 -3.17
C ILE A 59 -2.20 0.67 -3.17
N ASP A 60 -1.74 -0.35 -2.45
CA ASP A 60 -0.34 -0.79 -2.43
C ASP A 60 -0.09 -1.72 -3.61
N VAL A 61 0.73 -1.30 -4.57
CA VAL A 61 1.01 -2.10 -5.77
C VAL A 61 2.35 -2.83 -5.63
N PRO A 62 2.41 -4.13 -6.00
CA PRO A 62 3.67 -4.86 -6.09
C PRO A 62 4.71 -4.12 -6.92
N GLY A 63 5.95 -4.06 -6.41
CA GLY A 63 7.07 -3.41 -7.10
C GLY A 63 7.99 -4.37 -7.85
N HIS A 64 7.79 -5.68 -7.68
CA HIS A 64 8.62 -6.71 -8.31
C HIS A 64 8.03 -7.05 -9.69
N GLU A 65 8.86 -7.03 -10.73
CA GLU A 65 8.44 -7.19 -12.14
C GLU A 65 7.57 -8.43 -12.39
N LYS A 66 7.92 -9.57 -11.77
CA LYS A 66 7.13 -10.83 -11.81
C LYS A 66 5.66 -10.69 -11.43
N PHE A 67 5.26 -9.63 -10.73
CA PHE A 67 3.88 -9.39 -10.28
C PHE A 67 3.20 -8.19 -10.97
N ILE A 68 3.80 -7.62 -12.02
CA ILE A 68 3.29 -6.41 -12.73
C ILE A 68 2.85 -6.70 -14.19
N ASN A 69 2.77 -7.97 -14.61
CA ASN A 69 2.45 -8.33 -16.01
C ASN A 69 1.03 -7.99 -16.46
#